data_AF-A0A5U9QTB2-F1
#
_entry.id   AF-A0A5U9QTB2-F1
#
_cell.length_a   1.000
_cell.length_b   1.000
_cell.length_c   1.000
_cell.angle_alpha   90.00
_cell.angle_beta   90.00
_cell.angle_gamma   90.00
#
_symmetry.space_group_name_H-M   'P 1'
#
loop_
_entity.id
_entity.type
_entity.pdbx_description
1 polymer ?
#
loop_
_entity_poly.entity_id
_entity_poly.type
_entity_poly.pdbx_seq_one_letter_code
_entity_poly.pdbx_strand_id
1 'polypeptide(L)'
;MKNRTLGSIFIVAGTTIGAGMLAMPLAAAGVGFSVTLGLLIGLWALMCYTALLLLEVYQHVPADTGLGSLAKRYLGRYGQWLTGFSMMFLLYALTAAYISGAGELLASSINNWLGATLSPAAGVLLFTFVAGGVVCVG
;
A
#
# COMPACT_ATOMS: atom_id res chain seq x y z
N MET A 1 14.28 -9.78 26.83
CA MET A 1 14.08 -10.57 25.60
C MET A 1 13.50 -9.65 24.51
N LYS A 2 14.26 -9.31 23.47
CA LYS A 2 13.79 -8.45 22.37
C LYS A 2 12.87 -9.31 21.49
N ASN A 3 11.56 -9.21 21.66
CA ASN A 3 10.60 -10.07 20.96
C ASN A 3 10.49 -9.68 19.48
N ARG A 4 11.40 -10.22 18.65
CA ARG A 4 11.53 -9.87 17.23
C ARG A 4 10.27 -10.19 16.41
N THR A 5 9.47 -11.18 16.84
CA THR A 5 8.22 -11.56 16.17
C THR A 5 7.12 -10.51 16.32
N LEU A 6 6.94 -9.94 17.52
CA LEU A 6 6.02 -8.83 17.71
C LEU A 6 6.45 -7.61 16.89
N GLY A 7 7.75 -7.29 16.88
CA GLY A 7 8.29 -6.21 16.06
C GLY A 7 7.99 -6.39 14.57
N SER A 8 8.21 -7.59 14.01
CA SER A 8 7.92 -7.87 12.61
C SER A 8 6.42 -7.81 12.31
N ILE A 9 5.56 -8.32 13.21
CA ILE A 9 4.10 -8.26 13.04
C ILE A 9 3.62 -6.81 12.97
N PHE A 10 4.10 -5.94 13.86
CA PHE A 10 3.71 -4.52 13.85
C PHE A 10 4.19 -3.78 12.60
N ILE A 11 5.38 -4.09 12.09
CA ILE A 11 5.87 -3.51 10.84
C ILE A 11 4.95 -3.92 9.69
N VAL A 12 4.64 -5.21 9.56
CA VAL A 12 3.76 -5.72 8.50
C VAL A 12 2.37 -5.10 8.64
N ALA A 13 1.77 -5.14 9.84
CA ALA A 13 0.48 -4.53 10.11
C ALA A 13 0.45 -3.04 9.75
N GLY A 14 1.48 -2.28 10.16
CA GLY A 14 1.63 -0.86 9.83
C GLY A 14 1.71 -0.60 8.32
N THR A 15 2.45 -1.42 7.57
CA THR A 15 2.53 -1.27 6.10
C THR A 15 1.24 -1.66 5.38
N THR A 16 0.42 -2.53 5.98
CA THR A 16 -0.89 -2.89 5.41
C THR A 16 -1.97 -1.85 5.71
N ILE A 17 -1.85 -1.10 6.81
CA ILE A 17 -2.74 0.02 7.13
C ILE A 17 -2.28 1.24 6.33
N GLY A 18 -2.87 1.42 5.15
CA GLY A 18 -2.52 2.49 4.22
C GLY A 18 -3.69 3.38 3.80
N ALA A 19 -3.43 4.29 2.85
CA ALA A 19 -4.44 5.20 2.27
C ALA A 19 -5.68 4.47 1.72
N GLY A 20 -5.55 3.21 1.30
CA GLY A 20 -6.67 2.38 0.87
C GLY A 20 -7.77 2.24 1.93
N MET A 21 -7.44 2.34 3.22
CA MET A 21 -8.41 2.30 4.31
C MET A 21 -9.34 3.53 4.32
N LEU A 22 -8.89 4.68 3.81
CA LEU A 22 -9.71 5.90 3.73
C LEU A 22 -10.67 5.86 2.54
N ALA A 23 -10.30 5.17 1.46
CA ALA A 23 -11.13 5.00 0.26
C ALA A 23 -12.17 3.87 0.39
N MET A 24 -11.91 2.87 1.24
CA MET A 24 -12.78 1.70 1.43
C MET A 24 -14.21 2.03 1.87
N PRO A 25 -14.46 2.93 2.85
CA PRO A 25 -15.81 3.32 3.23
C PRO A 25 -16.60 3.96 2.07
N LEU A 26 -15.92 4.74 1.24
CA LEU A 26 -16.53 5.38 0.07
C LEU A 26 -16.95 4.33 -0.98
N ALA A 27 -16.11 3.33 -1.22
CA ALA A 27 -16.40 2.24 -2.14
C ALA A 27 -17.50 1.29 -1.62
N ALA A 28 -17.53 1.04 -0.30
CA ALA A 28 -18.51 0.18 0.35
C ALA A 28 -19.90 0.81 0.51
N ALA A 29 -19.98 2.14 0.53
CA ALA A 29 -21.24 2.87 0.74
C ALA A 29 -22.34 2.50 -0.27
N GLY A 30 -21.97 2.11 -1.50
CA GLY A 30 -22.92 1.73 -2.56
C GLY A 30 -23.36 0.26 -2.56
N VAL A 31 -22.68 -0.64 -1.84
CA VAL A 31 -22.85 -2.11 -1.99
C VAL A 31 -23.66 -2.73 -0.85
N GLY A 32 -23.76 -2.04 0.29
CA GLY A 32 -24.48 -2.50 1.47
C GLY A 32 -23.61 -3.32 2.42
N PHE A 33 -23.99 -3.33 3.71
CA PHE A 33 -23.16 -3.85 4.80
C PHE A 33 -22.84 -5.35 4.66
N SER A 34 -23.86 -6.20 4.46
CA SER A 34 -23.67 -7.66 4.43
C SER A 34 -22.79 -8.11 3.26
N VAL A 35 -22.95 -7.49 2.08
CA VAL A 35 -22.12 -7.80 0.91
C VAL A 35 -20.69 -7.33 1.12
N THR A 36 -20.50 -6.11 1.66
CA THR A 36 -19.17 -5.58 1.99
C THR A 36 -18.45 -6.47 3.01
N LEU A 37 -19.16 -6.94 4.04
CA LEU A 37 -18.59 -7.82 5.07
C LEU A 37 -18.17 -9.16 4.47
N GLY A 38 -19.00 -9.74 3.59
CA GLY A 38 -18.64 -10.95 2.84
C GLY A 38 -17.40 -10.76 1.96
N LEU A 39 -17.30 -9.62 1.25
CA LEU A 39 -16.14 -9.28 0.44
C LEU A 39 -14.88 -9.08 1.28
N LEU A 40 -14.97 -8.40 2.43
CA LEU A 40 -13.84 -8.21 3.33
C LEU A 40 -13.31 -9.54 3.87
N ILE A 41 -14.18 -10.45 4.30
CA ILE A 41 -13.76 -11.79 4.76
C ILE A 41 -13.16 -12.59 3.60
N GLY A 42 -13.76 -12.54 2.41
CA GLY A 42 -13.26 -13.25 1.23
C GLY A 42 -11.88 -12.76 0.79
N LEU A 43 -11.69 -11.43 0.71
CA LEU A 43 -10.41 -10.81 0.37
C LEU A 43 -9.36 -11.07 1.45
N TRP A 44 -9.74 -11.03 2.72
CA TRP A 44 -8.85 -11.38 3.83
C TRP A 44 -8.35 -12.83 3.70
N ALA A 45 -9.25 -13.78 3.47
CA ALA A 45 -8.88 -15.18 3.31
C ALA A 45 -7.96 -15.41 2.10
N LEU A 46 -8.26 -14.76 0.96
CA LEU A 46 -7.42 -14.81 -0.23
C LEU A 46 -6.02 -14.24 0.03
N MET A 47 -5.93 -13.08 0.70
CA MET A 47 -4.65 -12.45 1.03
C MET A 47 -3.85 -13.30 2.02
N CYS A 48 -4.48 -13.84 3.06
CA CYS A 48 -3.83 -14.79 3.97
C CYS A 48 -3.29 -16.02 3.24
N TYR A 49 -4.08 -16.61 2.33
CA TYR A 49 -3.65 -17.77 1.55
C TYR A 49 -2.43 -17.46 0.68
N THR A 50 -2.46 -16.34 -0.06
CA THR A 50 -1.31 -15.92 -0.88
C THR A 50 -0.07 -15.61 -0.05
N ALA A 51 -0.22 -15.04 1.15
CA ALA A 51 0.88 -14.78 2.07
C ALA A 51 1.51 -16.08 2.58
N LEU A 52 0.70 -17.09 2.90
CA LEU A 52 1.19 -18.42 3.31
C LEU A 52 1.95 -19.12 2.17
N LEU A 53 1.44 -19.04 0.93
CA LEU A 53 2.15 -19.57 -0.24
C LEU A 53 3.50 -18.88 -0.45
N LEU A 54 3.54 -17.55 -0.35
CA LEU A 54 4.78 -16.80 -0.48
C LEU A 54 5.77 -17.19 0.62
N LEU A 55 5.29 -17.32 1.86
CA LEU A 55 6.08 -17.76 3.00
C LEU A 55 6.68 -19.15 2.76
N GLU A 56 5.89 -20.12 2.27
CA GLU A 56 6.36 -21.48 1.96
C GLU A 56 7.52 -21.47 0.94
N VAL A 57 7.39 -20.69 -0.13
CA VAL A 57 8.44 -20.55 -1.14
C VAL A 57 9.70 -19.92 -0.53
N TYR A 58 9.54 -18.90 0.31
CA TYR A 58 10.66 -18.23 0.98
C TYR A 58 11.40 -19.14 1.98
N GLN A 59 10.76 -20.17 2.55
CA GLN A 59 11.46 -21.14 3.41
C GLN A 59 12.50 -21.98 2.64
N HIS A 60 12.35 -22.13 1.32
CA HIS A 60 13.20 -22.99 0.48
C HIS A 60 14.34 -22.23 -0.21
N VAL A 61 14.51 -20.94 0.11
CA VAL A 61 15.44 -20.03 -0.56
C VAL A 61 16.17 -19.18 0.50
N PRO A 62 17.45 -18.82 0.31
CA PRO A 62 18.13 -17.90 1.21
C PRO A 62 17.39 -16.56 1.33
N ALA A 63 17.34 -16.03 2.56
CA ALA A 63 16.53 -14.87 2.97
C ALA A 63 16.87 -13.56 2.22
N ASP A 64 18.04 -13.51 1.61
CA ASP A 64 18.61 -12.43 0.82
C ASP A 64 18.10 -12.42 -0.65
N THR A 65 17.22 -13.36 -1.01
CA THR A 65 16.65 -13.44 -2.36
C THR A 65 15.43 -12.53 -2.52
N GLY A 66 15.57 -11.47 -3.33
CA GLY A 66 14.44 -10.59 -3.67
C GLY A 66 13.36 -11.29 -4.52
N LEU A 67 12.13 -10.77 -4.47
CA LEU A 67 10.97 -11.31 -5.20
C LEU A 67 11.23 -11.50 -6.70
N GLY A 68 11.95 -10.57 -7.34
CA GLY A 68 12.33 -10.71 -8.76
C GLY A 68 13.29 -11.86 -9.03
N SER A 69 14.21 -12.15 -8.12
CA SER A 69 15.11 -13.31 -8.21
C SER A 69 14.37 -14.62 -7.93
N LEU A 70 13.40 -14.59 -7.02
CA LEU A 70 12.48 -15.71 -6.76
C LEU A 70 11.64 -16.02 -8.03
N ALA A 71 11.05 -14.99 -8.63
CA ALA A 71 10.29 -15.10 -9.87
C ALA A 71 11.17 -15.64 -11.02
N LYS A 72 12.44 -15.21 -11.10
CA LYS A 72 13.39 -15.78 -12.06
C LYS A 72 13.63 -17.27 -11.85
N ARG A 73 13.70 -17.73 -10.60
CA ARG A 73 13.97 -19.13 -10.24
C ARG A 73 12.78 -20.05 -10.54
N TYR A 74 11.55 -19.61 -10.24
CA TYR A 74 10.35 -20.43 -10.38
C TYR A 74 9.60 -20.23 -11.70
N LEU A 75 9.52 -19.00 -12.23
CA LEU A 75 8.78 -18.65 -13.46
C LEU A 75 9.72 -18.34 -14.65
N GLY A 76 11.04 -18.36 -14.45
CA GLY A 76 12.02 -18.05 -15.48
C GLY A 76 12.17 -16.55 -15.77
N ARG A 77 12.89 -16.23 -16.86
CA ARG A 77 13.23 -14.84 -17.22
C ARG A 77 11.99 -13.98 -17.54
N TYR A 78 10.99 -14.56 -18.19
CA TYR A 78 9.72 -13.87 -18.50
C TYR A 78 8.93 -13.55 -17.24
N GLY A 79 8.86 -14.49 -16.28
CA GLY A 79 8.23 -14.27 -14.99
C GLY A 79 8.91 -13.16 -14.18
N GLN A 80 10.25 -13.12 -14.17
CA GLN A 80 10.99 -12.02 -13.54
C GLN A 80 10.59 -10.65 -14.10
N TRP A 81 10.45 -10.53 -15.41
CA TRP A 81 10.11 -9.25 -16.05
C TRP A 81 8.68 -8.84 -15.71
N LEU A 82 7.72 -9.78 -15.75
CA LEU A 82 6.33 -9.52 -15.39
C LEU A 82 6.20 -9.11 -13.92
N THR A 83 6.85 -9.82 -13.00
CA THR A 83 6.85 -9.48 -11.56
C THR A 83 7.52 -8.13 -11.32
N GLY A 84 8.65 -7.86 -11.96
CA GLY A 84 9.35 -6.58 -11.84
C GLY A 84 8.52 -5.41 -12.36
N PHE A 85 7.93 -5.56 -13.54
CA PHE A 85 7.04 -4.54 -14.12
C PHE A 85 5.81 -4.30 -13.25
N SER A 86 5.15 -5.37 -12.80
CA SER A 86 4.00 -5.28 -11.89
C SER A 86 4.35 -4.55 -10.59
N MET A 87 5.52 -4.86 -10.00
CA MET A 87 5.98 -4.20 -8.77
C MET A 87 6.25 -2.71 -8.98
N MET A 88 6.89 -2.32 -10.09
CA MET A 88 7.12 -0.90 -10.42
C MET A 88 5.81 -0.16 -10.67
N PHE A 89 4.89 -0.77 -11.43
CA PHE A 89 3.57 -0.21 -11.69
C PHE A 89 2.76 -0.04 -10.39
N LEU A 90 2.79 -1.04 -9.52
CA LEU A 90 2.14 -1.02 -8.22
C LEU A 90 2.70 0.10 -7.34
N LEU A 91 4.03 0.25 -7.26
CA LEU A 91 4.66 1.33 -6.50
C LEU A 91 4.26 2.71 -7.04
N TYR A 92 4.26 2.89 -8.37
CA TYR A 92 3.79 4.12 -8.99
C TYR A 92 2.33 4.42 -8.65
N ALA A 93 1.44 3.44 -8.84
CA ALA A 93 0.02 3.57 -8.53
C ALA A 93 -0.23 3.89 -7.05
N LEU A 94 0.51 3.25 -6.14
CA LEU A 94 0.48 3.55 -4.71
C LEU A 94 0.92 4.99 -4.45
N THR A 95 2.07 5.43 -4.98
CA THR A 95 2.53 6.81 -4.79
C THR A 95 1.53 7.84 -5.31
N ALA A 96 0.95 7.62 -6.49
CA ALA A 96 -0.07 8.48 -7.07
C ALA A 96 -1.35 8.51 -6.19
N ALA A 97 -1.80 7.36 -5.71
CA ALA A 97 -2.96 7.26 -4.81
C ALA A 97 -2.71 7.97 -3.47
N TYR A 98 -1.50 7.83 -2.90
CA TYR A 98 -1.11 8.54 -1.68
C TYR A 98 -1.05 10.05 -1.89
N ILE A 99 -0.44 10.51 -2.99
CA ILE A 99 -0.33 11.94 -3.31
C ILE A 99 -1.73 12.55 -3.53
N SER A 100 -2.61 11.87 -4.26
CA SER A 100 -3.97 12.33 -4.51
C SER A 100 -4.82 12.33 -3.22
N GLY A 101 -4.88 11.19 -2.53
CA GLY A 101 -5.73 11.04 -1.35
C GLY A 101 -5.27 11.90 -0.17
N ALA A 102 -3.96 11.93 0.13
CA ALA A 102 -3.44 12.76 1.21
C ALA A 102 -3.48 14.25 0.84
N GLY A 103 -3.26 14.61 -0.43
CA GLY A 103 -3.37 16.00 -0.90
C GLY A 103 -4.78 16.57 -0.77
N GLU A 104 -5.81 15.78 -1.10
CA GLU A 104 -7.22 16.16 -0.91
C GLU A 104 -7.58 16.33 0.57
N LEU A 105 -7.16 15.38 1.41
CA LEU A 105 -7.38 15.47 2.85
C LEU A 105 -6.70 16.69 3.46
N LEU A 106 -5.46 16.97 3.06
CA LEU A 106 -4.70 18.14 3.50
C LEU A 106 -5.36 19.45 3.04
N ALA A 107 -5.81 19.53 1.78
CA ALA A 107 -6.56 20.68 1.28
C ALA A 107 -7.85 20.92 2.08
N SER A 108 -8.62 19.85 2.33
CA SER A 108 -9.85 19.91 3.12
C SER A 108 -9.59 20.36 4.56
N SER A 109 -8.57 19.82 5.23
CA SER A 109 -8.20 20.21 6.59
C SER A 109 -7.78 21.68 6.68
N ILE A 110 -6.98 22.18 5.73
CA ILE A 110 -6.55 23.59 5.73
C ILE A 110 -7.73 24.52 5.44
N ASN A 111 -8.61 24.18 4.50
CA ASN A 111 -9.79 25.00 4.20
C ASN A 111 -10.72 25.11 5.42
N ASN A 112 -10.92 24.01 6.16
CA ASN A 112 -11.73 24.01 7.37
C ASN A 112 -11.10 24.82 8.52
N TRP A 113 -9.78 24.88 8.62
CA TRP A 113 -9.07 25.60 9.70
C TRP A 113 -8.83 27.08 9.39
N LEU A 114 -8.44 27.42 8.16
CA LEU A 114 -8.06 28.78 7.76
C LEU A 114 -9.19 29.55 7.06
N GLY A 115 -10.30 28.91 6.70
CA GLY A 115 -11.37 29.53 5.92
C GLY A 115 -10.95 29.97 4.51
N ALA A 116 -9.77 29.55 4.06
CA ALA A 116 -9.25 29.81 2.72
C ALA A 116 -9.87 28.85 1.71
N THR A 117 -9.96 29.25 0.45
CA THR A 117 -10.39 28.39 -0.68
C THR A 117 -9.17 27.85 -1.40
N LEU A 118 -8.38 26.99 -0.76
CA LEU A 118 -7.31 26.29 -1.46
C LEU A 118 -7.91 25.27 -2.42
N SER A 119 -7.54 25.40 -3.69
CA SER A 119 -7.86 24.42 -4.72
C SER A 119 -7.21 23.07 -4.37
N PRO A 120 -7.89 21.93 -4.63
CA PRO A 120 -7.32 20.59 -4.44
C PRO A 120 -5.94 20.41 -5.10
N ALA A 121 -5.71 21.06 -6.26
CA ALA A 121 -4.43 21.04 -6.95
C ALA A 121 -3.29 21.67 -6.12
N ALA A 122 -3.59 22.74 -5.36
CA ALA A 122 -2.62 23.37 -4.49
C ALA A 122 -2.27 22.48 -3.28
N GLY A 123 -3.24 21.76 -2.73
CA GLY A 123 -3.02 20.80 -1.64
C GLY A 123 -2.16 19.61 -2.06
N VAL A 124 -2.38 19.07 -3.27
CA VAL A 124 -1.56 17.99 -3.84
C VAL A 124 -0.13 18.46 -4.10
N LEU A 125 0.07 19.67 -4.64
CA LEU A 125 1.41 20.24 -4.85
C LEU A 125 2.16 20.47 -3.54
N LEU A 126 1.48 21.03 -2.52
CA LEU A 126 2.07 21.28 -1.21
C LEU A 126 2.44 19.95 -0.53
N PHE A 127 1.55 18.96 -0.54
CA PHE A 127 1.83 17.62 0.00
C PHE A 127 3.02 16.98 -0.71
N THR A 128 3.07 17.04 -2.05
CA THR A 128 4.17 16.47 -2.83
C THR A 128 5.51 17.16 -2.51
N PHE A 129 5.51 18.48 -2.36
CA PHE A 129 6.72 19.24 -2.04
C PHE A 129 7.24 18.90 -0.63
N VAL A 130 6.36 18.84 0.37
CA VAL A 130 6.74 18.52 1.75
C VAL A 130 7.14 17.06 1.88
N ALA A 131 6.31 16.12 1.41
CA ALA A 131 6.59 14.70 1.51
C ALA A 131 7.83 14.32 0.68
N GLY A 132 7.95 14.85 -0.54
CA GLY A 132 9.13 14.67 -1.39
C GLY A 132 10.39 15.25 -0.74
N GLY A 133 10.30 16.44 -0.14
CA GLY A 133 11.42 17.07 0.58
C GLY A 133 11.90 16.21 1.76
N VAL A 134 10.99 15.64 2.56
CA VAL A 134 11.34 14.74 3.66
C VAL A 134 12.04 13.48 3.15
N VAL A 135 11.55 12.89 2.05
CA VAL A 135 12.17 11.69 1.45
C VAL A 135 13.54 11.99 0.82
N CYS A 136 13.79 13.20 0.32
CA CYS A 136 15.10 13.57 -0.23
C CYS A 136 16.15 13.87 0.86
N VAL A 137 15.72 14.31 2.05
CA VAL A 137 16.61 14.67 3.17
C VAL A 137 16.87 13.49 4.11
N GLY A 138 15.89 12.59 4.27
CA GLY A 138 15.99 11.37 5.08
C GLY A 138 16.62 10.20 4.35
#